data_AF-A0A106QCW6-F1
#
_entry.id   AF-A0A106QCW6-F1
#
_cell.length_a   1.000
_cell.length_b   1.000
_cell.length_c   1.000
_cell.angle_alpha   90.00
_cell.angle_beta   90.00
_cell.angle_gamma   90.00
#
_symmetry.space_group_name_H-M   'P 1'
#
loop_
_entity.id
_entity.type
_entity.pdbx_description
1 polymer ?
#
loop_
_entity_poly.entity_id
_entity_poly.type
_entity_poly.pdbx_seq_one_letter_code
_entity_poly.pdbx_strand_id
1 'polypeptide(L)'
;MRNDAVLATKRALNPFTRALKERCLAEGAVMVQLRNGEYRKVVYRPANPDAFELDPSFHTVDHAFYWEPSGHSVTSDHYDIVEFEERPARVVASGDAREKELSALLDLLELRTAMAAEGWLSEDRVLPPGWSEPAGYTIKFKRTDWHGRTTMELTGIAATYHAYTPDLTKQYEAALKAAELARRAWREYPDCPPMQTAENQLEARVGCFSLRVGREQSMGQLLGRELT
;
A
#
# COMPACT_ATOMS: atom_id res chain seq x y z
N MET A 1 -2.68 18.13 -23.52
CA MET A 1 -3.40 19.13 -24.34
C MET A 1 -2.91 20.54 -24.02
N ARG A 2 -2.78 21.43 -25.00
CA ARG A 2 -2.41 22.86 -24.80
C ARG A 2 -3.57 23.79 -25.12
N ASN A 3 -3.63 24.93 -24.43
CA ASN A 3 -4.69 25.94 -24.58
C ASN A 3 -4.26 27.05 -25.55
N ASP A 4 -4.47 26.84 -26.85
CA ASP A 4 -4.16 27.86 -27.86
C ASP A 4 -5.19 29.01 -27.88
N ALA A 5 -6.34 28.81 -27.22
CA ALA A 5 -7.46 29.74 -27.18
C ALA A 5 -7.43 30.75 -26.01
N VAL A 6 -6.40 30.72 -25.16
CA VAL A 6 -6.17 31.78 -24.16
C VAL A 6 -6.03 33.15 -24.86
N LEU A 7 -5.70 33.19 -26.14
CA LEU A 7 -5.48 34.46 -26.85
C LEU A 7 -6.76 35.09 -27.45
N ALA A 8 -7.92 34.42 -27.45
CA ALA A 8 -9.01 34.79 -28.38
C ALA A 8 -10.37 35.14 -27.75
N THR A 9 -10.81 34.50 -26.65
CA THR A 9 -12.18 34.74 -26.14
C THR A 9 -12.36 34.36 -24.67
N LYS A 10 -12.83 35.31 -23.86
CA LYS A 10 -12.90 35.19 -22.38
C LYS A 10 -14.14 34.45 -21.84
N ARG A 11 -15.27 34.49 -22.54
CA ARG A 11 -16.60 34.18 -21.95
C ARG A 11 -17.17 32.78 -22.21
N ALA A 12 -16.45 31.89 -22.89
CA ALA A 12 -16.97 30.56 -23.23
C ALA A 12 -15.93 29.47 -23.00
N LEU A 13 -16.43 28.26 -22.69
CA LEU A 13 -15.60 27.05 -22.69
C LEU A 13 -15.07 26.84 -24.11
N ASN A 14 -13.75 26.83 -24.25
CA ASN A 14 -13.09 26.46 -25.48
C ASN A 14 -12.89 24.92 -25.51
N PRO A 15 -12.43 24.33 -26.61
CA PRO A 15 -12.21 22.87 -26.68
C PRO A 15 -11.29 22.34 -25.57
N PHE A 16 -10.25 23.09 -25.22
CA PHE A 16 -9.32 22.76 -24.15
C PHE A 16 -9.99 22.77 -22.77
N THR A 17 -10.69 23.84 -22.40
CA THR A 17 -11.34 23.93 -21.09
C THR A 17 -12.58 23.06 -20.99
N ARG A 18 -13.21 22.69 -22.11
CA ARG A 18 -14.25 21.66 -22.14
C ARG A 18 -13.70 20.30 -21.73
N ALA A 19 -12.56 19.89 -22.30
CA ALA A 19 -11.90 18.65 -21.91
C ALA A 19 -11.41 18.70 -20.46
N LEU A 20 -10.88 19.84 -20.00
CA LEU A 20 -10.53 20.04 -18.59
C LEU A 20 -11.75 19.90 -17.66
N LYS A 21 -12.88 20.53 -18.02
CA LYS A 21 -14.14 20.43 -17.28
C LYS A 21 -14.60 18.99 -17.13
N GLU A 22 -14.68 18.25 -18.23
CA GLU A 22 -15.11 16.84 -18.21
C GLU A 22 -14.22 16.00 -17.29
N ARG A 23 -12.91 16.28 -17.30
CA ARG A 23 -11.96 15.61 -16.43
C ARG A 23 -12.10 16.00 -14.96
N CYS A 24 -12.30 17.27 -14.66
CA CYS A 24 -12.61 17.73 -13.30
C CYS A 24 -13.88 17.08 -12.75
N LEU A 25 -14.91 16.89 -13.59
CA LEU A 25 -16.15 16.21 -13.18
C LEU A 25 -15.94 14.71 -12.94
N ALA A 26 -15.01 14.06 -13.66
CA ALA A 26 -14.71 12.63 -13.51
C ALA A 26 -13.74 12.31 -12.35
N GLU A 27 -12.76 13.17 -12.08
CA GLU A 27 -11.66 12.94 -11.13
C GLU A 27 -11.77 13.80 -9.86
N GLY A 28 -12.67 14.78 -9.84
CA GLY A 28 -12.83 15.76 -8.78
C GLY A 28 -11.84 16.93 -8.88
N ALA A 29 -10.54 16.64 -9.04
CA ALA A 29 -9.48 17.64 -9.20
C ALA A 29 -8.42 17.20 -10.22
N VAL A 30 -8.01 18.13 -11.08
CA VAL A 30 -7.05 17.88 -12.16
C VAL A 30 -5.82 18.76 -11.97
N MET A 31 -4.62 18.18 -12.16
CA MET A 31 -3.39 18.95 -12.19
C MET A 31 -3.25 19.66 -13.52
N VAL A 32 -3.03 20.98 -13.47
CA VAL A 32 -2.81 21.82 -14.65
C VAL A 32 -1.51 22.59 -14.49
N GLN A 33 -0.88 22.92 -15.62
CA GLN A 33 0.23 23.84 -15.69
C GLN A 33 -0.28 25.25 -16.02
N LEU A 34 0.24 26.22 -15.30
CA LEU A 34 -0.04 27.63 -15.45
C LEU A 34 0.98 28.30 -16.37
N ARG A 35 0.67 29.48 -16.91
CA ARG A 35 1.54 30.22 -17.84
C ARG A 35 2.93 30.53 -17.24
N ASN A 36 3.02 30.77 -15.94
CA ASN A 36 4.29 30.97 -15.23
C ASN A 36 5.11 29.67 -15.01
N GLY A 37 4.61 28.52 -15.47
CA GLY A 37 5.25 27.21 -15.32
C GLY A 37 4.91 26.48 -14.03
N GLU A 38 4.16 27.08 -13.10
CA GLU A 38 3.68 26.40 -11.89
C GLU A 38 2.63 25.36 -12.20
N TYR A 39 2.51 24.36 -11.32
CA TYR A 39 1.48 23.34 -11.37
C TYR A 39 0.48 23.52 -10.24
N ARG A 40 -0.82 23.46 -10.55
CA ARG A 40 -1.89 23.55 -9.54
C ARG A 40 -3.02 22.57 -9.79
N LYS A 41 -3.67 22.16 -8.70
CA LYS A 41 -4.89 21.35 -8.74
C LYS A 41 -6.10 22.25 -8.92
N VAL A 42 -6.83 22.04 -10.00
CA VAL A 42 -8.04 22.78 -10.38
C VAL A 42 -9.25 21.84 -10.29
N VAL A 43 -10.35 22.35 -9.78
CA VAL A 43 -11.66 21.70 -9.75
C VAL A 43 -12.66 22.49 -10.58
N TYR A 44 -13.74 21.85 -11.01
CA TYR A 44 -14.85 22.52 -11.69
C TYR A 44 -16.16 22.20 -10.98
N ARG A 45 -16.59 23.10 -10.11
CA ARG A 45 -17.82 22.97 -9.30
C ARG A 45 -18.33 24.35 -8.86
N PRO A 46 -19.55 24.46 -8.33
CA PRO A 46 -20.00 25.71 -7.70
C PRO A 46 -19.04 26.11 -6.58
N ALA A 47 -18.68 27.39 -6.51
CA ALA A 47 -17.75 27.89 -5.49
C ALA A 47 -18.32 27.77 -4.07
N ASN A 48 -19.64 27.65 -3.93
CA ASN A 48 -20.31 27.31 -2.69
C ASN A 48 -21.38 26.24 -2.99
N PRO A 49 -21.26 25.00 -2.46
CA PRO A 49 -22.23 23.93 -2.70
C PRO A 49 -23.61 24.21 -2.08
N ASP A 50 -23.70 25.11 -1.09
CA ASP A 50 -24.95 25.49 -0.42
C ASP A 50 -25.61 26.73 -1.06
N ALA A 51 -24.93 27.40 -1.99
CA ALA A 51 -25.51 28.50 -2.76
C ALA A 51 -26.08 27.95 -4.07
N PHE A 52 -27.39 27.82 -4.13
CA PHE A 52 -28.18 27.29 -5.26
C PHE A 52 -28.00 28.05 -6.61
N GLU A 53 -27.21 29.14 -6.64
CA GLU A 53 -27.20 30.10 -7.77
C GLU A 53 -25.81 30.46 -8.32
N LEU A 54 -24.71 29.80 -7.89
CA LEU A 54 -23.39 30.10 -8.46
C LEU A 54 -23.08 29.19 -9.66
N ASP A 55 -22.84 29.83 -10.81
CA ASP A 55 -22.37 29.17 -12.01
C ASP A 55 -21.09 28.36 -11.71
N PRO A 56 -21.00 27.09 -12.14
CA PRO A 56 -19.80 26.27 -11.95
C PRO A 56 -18.59 26.94 -12.59
N SER A 57 -17.53 27.11 -11.80
CA SER A 57 -16.29 27.78 -12.22
C SER A 57 -15.08 26.90 -11.97
N PHE A 58 -13.98 27.22 -12.64
CA PHE A 58 -12.70 26.61 -12.35
C PHE A 58 -12.09 27.33 -11.15
N HIS A 59 -11.74 26.57 -10.12
CA HIS A 59 -11.07 27.13 -8.95
C HIS A 59 -10.16 26.10 -8.28
N THR A 60 -9.27 26.53 -7.40
CA THR A 60 -8.49 25.60 -6.57
C THR A 60 -9.34 25.03 -5.45
N VAL A 61 -8.95 23.88 -4.91
CA VAL A 61 -9.68 23.20 -3.82
C VAL A 61 -9.85 24.10 -2.59
N ASP A 62 -8.84 24.94 -2.32
CA ASP A 62 -8.79 25.91 -1.22
C ASP A 62 -9.43 27.27 -1.59
N HIS A 63 -10.00 27.40 -2.79
CA HIS A 63 -10.62 28.64 -3.28
C HIS A 63 -9.68 29.84 -3.35
N ALA A 64 -8.36 29.63 -3.34
CA ALA A 64 -7.37 30.71 -3.45
C ALA A 64 -7.27 31.31 -4.87
N PHE A 65 -7.54 30.51 -5.90
CA PHE A 65 -7.47 30.94 -7.30
C PHE A 65 -8.74 30.58 -8.07
N TYR A 66 -9.12 31.46 -8.98
CA TYR A 66 -10.30 31.32 -9.83
C TYR A 66 -9.93 31.58 -11.29
N TRP A 67 -10.60 30.84 -12.17
CA TRP A 67 -10.45 30.98 -13.61
C TRP A 67 -11.80 31.10 -14.31
N GLU A 68 -11.81 31.93 -15.35
CA GLU A 68 -12.92 32.02 -16.28
C GLU A 68 -13.08 30.70 -17.06
N PRO A 69 -14.25 30.46 -17.69
CA PRO A 69 -14.47 29.28 -18.53
C PRO A 69 -13.44 29.11 -19.66
N SER A 70 -12.78 30.18 -20.08
CA SER A 70 -11.72 30.16 -21.09
C SER A 70 -10.35 29.70 -20.58
N GLY A 71 -10.19 29.54 -19.26
CA GLY A 71 -8.93 29.18 -18.61
C GLY A 71 -8.08 30.38 -18.20
N HIS A 72 -8.59 31.60 -18.38
CA HIS A 72 -7.94 32.82 -17.89
C HIS A 72 -8.06 32.93 -16.39
N SER A 73 -6.97 33.28 -15.71
CA SER A 73 -7.06 33.56 -14.28
C SER A 73 -7.68 34.92 -14.03
N VAL A 74 -8.53 34.99 -13.01
CA VAL A 74 -9.20 36.24 -12.61
C VAL A 74 -8.22 37.22 -11.95
N THR A 75 -7.06 36.74 -11.49
CA THR A 75 -6.07 37.53 -10.75
C THR A 75 -4.99 38.11 -11.67
N SER A 76 -4.47 37.32 -12.60
CA SER A 76 -3.39 37.69 -13.52
C SER A 76 -3.21 36.62 -14.60
N ASP A 77 -2.81 37.06 -15.80
CA ASP A 77 -2.45 36.25 -16.97
C ASP A 77 -1.28 35.28 -16.74
N HIS A 78 -0.36 35.59 -15.81
CA HIS A 78 0.71 34.67 -15.38
C HIS A 78 0.18 33.35 -14.81
N TYR A 79 -1.05 33.35 -14.32
CA TYR A 79 -1.71 32.15 -13.79
C TYR A 79 -2.73 31.57 -14.76
N ASP A 80 -2.76 31.96 -16.03
CA ASP A 80 -3.64 31.32 -17.02
C ASP A 80 -3.34 29.83 -17.14
N ILE A 81 -4.39 29.02 -17.30
CA ILE A 81 -4.24 27.58 -17.52
C ILE A 81 -3.82 27.35 -18.97
N VAL A 82 -2.59 26.87 -19.16
CA VAL A 82 -2.00 26.68 -20.49
C VAL A 82 -1.92 25.22 -20.91
N GLU A 83 -1.83 24.30 -19.96
CA GLU A 83 -1.65 22.88 -20.26
C GLU A 83 -2.24 22.02 -19.14
N PHE A 84 -2.79 20.87 -19.51
CA PHE A 84 -3.01 19.77 -18.58
C PHE A 84 -2.65 18.48 -19.32
N GLU A 85 -2.13 17.50 -18.59
CA GLU A 85 -1.79 16.21 -19.19
C GLU A 85 -3.03 15.62 -19.83
N GLU A 86 -3.03 15.41 -21.13
CA GLU A 86 -4.02 14.51 -21.72
C GLU A 86 -3.70 13.15 -21.14
N ARG A 87 -4.70 12.46 -20.59
CA ARG A 87 -4.51 11.08 -20.20
C ARG A 87 -3.86 10.38 -21.39
N PRO A 88 -2.77 9.60 -21.25
CA PRO A 88 -2.67 8.45 -22.13
C PRO A 88 -4.00 7.73 -21.95
N ALA A 89 -4.78 7.57 -23.04
CA ALA A 89 -6.03 6.81 -23.02
C ALA A 89 -5.82 5.66 -22.06
N ARG A 90 -6.66 5.55 -21.01
CA ARG A 90 -6.55 4.52 -19.97
C ARG A 90 -6.17 3.29 -20.77
N VAL A 91 -4.93 2.81 -20.65
CA VAL A 91 -4.55 1.59 -21.34
C VAL A 91 -5.46 0.64 -20.63
N VAL A 92 -6.57 0.28 -21.28
CA VAL A 92 -7.36 -0.86 -20.90
C VAL A 92 -6.28 -1.90 -20.99
N ALA A 93 -5.74 -2.28 -19.83
CA ALA A 93 -4.77 -3.34 -19.73
C ALA A 93 -5.30 -4.38 -20.70
N SER A 94 -4.51 -4.74 -21.71
CA SER A 94 -4.92 -5.76 -22.68
C SER A 94 -5.55 -6.91 -21.87
N GLY A 95 -6.55 -7.62 -22.41
CA GLY A 95 -7.22 -8.70 -21.66
C GLY A 95 -6.23 -9.53 -20.83
N ASP A 96 -5.09 -9.84 -21.44
CA ASP A 96 -3.91 -10.47 -20.85
C ASP A 96 -3.29 -9.79 -19.62
N ALA A 97 -3.13 -8.46 -19.61
CA ALA A 97 -2.54 -7.73 -18.48
C ALA A 97 -3.50 -7.67 -17.28
N ARG A 98 -4.80 -7.46 -17.53
CA ARG A 98 -5.82 -7.51 -16.47
C ARG A 98 -5.99 -8.93 -15.92
N GLU A 99 -5.95 -9.93 -16.79
CA GLU A 99 -6.01 -11.35 -16.40
C GLU A 99 -4.80 -11.74 -15.55
N LYS A 100 -3.60 -11.27 -15.89
CA LYS A 100 -2.39 -11.48 -15.08
C LYS A 100 -2.49 -10.85 -13.69
N GLU A 101 -3.02 -9.63 -13.58
CA GLU A 101 -3.23 -8.99 -12.27
C GLU A 101 -4.24 -9.76 -11.41
N LEU A 102 -5.34 -10.23 -12.01
CA LEU A 102 -6.33 -11.06 -11.32
C LEU A 102 -5.74 -12.41 -10.90
N SER A 103 -4.96 -13.04 -11.77
CA SER A 103 -4.25 -14.29 -11.45
C SER A 103 -3.31 -14.10 -10.26
N ALA A 104 -2.51 -13.04 -10.23
CA ALA A 104 -1.59 -12.77 -9.13
C ALA A 104 -2.32 -12.52 -7.80
N LEU A 105 -3.50 -11.90 -7.82
CA LEU A 105 -4.33 -11.72 -6.63
C LEU A 105 -4.97 -13.03 -6.16
N LEU A 106 -5.35 -13.91 -7.08
CA LEU A 106 -5.83 -15.26 -6.77
C LEU A 106 -4.72 -16.09 -6.13
N ASP A 107 -3.51 -16.08 -6.71
CA ASP A 107 -2.35 -16.79 -6.17
C ASP A 107 -2.03 -16.35 -4.73
N LEU A 108 -2.11 -15.04 -4.47
CA LEU A 108 -1.95 -14.48 -3.13
C LEU A 108 -3.02 -14.99 -2.15
N LEU A 109 -4.29 -15.05 -2.57
CA LEU A 109 -5.38 -15.55 -1.75
C LEU A 109 -5.26 -17.05 -1.48
N GLU A 110 -4.87 -17.84 -2.47
CA GLU A 110 -4.64 -19.27 -2.34
C GLU A 110 -3.51 -19.56 -1.34
N LEU A 111 -2.40 -18.84 -1.44
CA LEU A 111 -1.29 -18.94 -0.49
C LEU A 111 -1.75 -18.64 0.94
N ARG A 112 -2.54 -17.57 1.14
CA ARG A 112 -3.06 -17.20 2.46
C ARG A 112 -4.00 -18.26 3.02
N THR A 113 -4.84 -18.84 2.17
CA THR A 113 -5.74 -19.94 2.55
C THR A 113 -4.94 -21.19 2.96
N ALA A 114 -3.90 -21.53 2.21
CA ALA A 114 -3.01 -22.64 2.54
C ALA A 114 -2.29 -22.40 3.88
N MET A 115 -1.74 -21.21 4.09
CA MET A 115 -1.11 -20.83 5.36
C MET A 115 -2.10 -20.86 6.53
N ALA A 116 -3.35 -20.43 6.33
CA ALA A 116 -4.40 -20.53 7.34
C ALA A 116 -4.74 -21.98 7.69
N ALA A 117 -4.82 -22.87 6.70
CA ALA A 117 -5.03 -24.30 6.93
C ALA A 117 -3.88 -24.94 7.72
N GLU A 118 -2.66 -24.41 7.58
CA GLU A 118 -1.49 -24.80 8.39
C GLU A 118 -1.48 -24.19 9.80
N GLY A 119 -2.41 -23.28 10.13
CA GLY A 119 -2.53 -22.63 11.43
C GLY A 119 -1.90 -21.23 11.52
N TRP A 120 -1.55 -20.62 10.39
CA TRP A 120 -0.98 -19.27 10.34
C TRP A 120 -2.02 -18.20 10.02
N LEU A 121 -2.02 -17.12 10.80
CA LEU A 121 -2.84 -15.93 10.57
C LEU A 121 -2.08 -14.94 9.71
N SER A 122 -2.61 -14.61 8.53
CA SER A 122 -2.03 -13.60 7.64
C SER A 122 -2.54 -12.19 7.96
N GLU A 123 -1.66 -11.20 7.98
CA GLU A 123 -1.98 -9.76 8.03
C GLU A 123 -1.14 -9.02 7.00
N ASP A 124 -1.77 -8.25 6.11
CA ASP A 124 -1.08 -7.46 5.10
C ASP A 124 -1.57 -6.01 5.06
N ARG A 125 -0.68 -5.12 4.61
CA ARG A 125 -0.94 -3.68 4.49
C ARG A 125 -0.20 -3.10 3.30
N VAL A 126 -0.87 -2.22 2.56
CA VAL A 126 -0.20 -1.27 1.69
C VAL A 126 0.15 -0.05 2.54
N LEU A 127 1.44 0.21 2.68
CA LEU A 127 1.95 1.36 3.41
C LEU A 127 1.88 2.59 2.50
N PRO A 128 1.33 3.72 2.99
CA PRO A 128 1.32 4.95 2.22
C PRO A 128 2.75 5.41 1.91
N PRO A 129 2.95 6.16 0.81
CA PRO A 129 4.27 6.70 0.51
C PRO A 129 4.74 7.60 1.66
N GLY A 130 6.01 7.43 2.06
CA GLY A 130 6.68 8.33 2.99
C GLY A 130 7.08 9.64 2.30
N TRP A 131 7.69 10.57 3.04
CA TRP A 131 8.18 11.85 2.50
C TRP A 131 9.18 11.68 1.34
N SER A 132 9.81 10.51 1.20
CA SER A 132 10.81 10.20 0.17
C SER A 132 10.75 8.77 -0.39
N GLU A 133 9.71 7.98 -0.06
CA GLU A 133 9.64 6.56 -0.43
C GLU A 133 8.32 6.22 -1.14
N PRO A 134 8.35 5.36 -2.18
CA PRO A 134 7.14 4.88 -2.83
C PRO A 134 6.29 4.06 -1.86
N ALA A 135 4.99 3.97 -2.15
CA ALA A 135 4.07 3.12 -1.39
C ALA A 135 4.57 1.67 -1.44
N GLY A 136 4.72 1.04 -0.29
CA GLY A 136 5.22 -0.32 -0.16
C GLY A 136 4.15 -1.30 0.28
N TYR A 137 4.41 -2.59 0.15
CA TYR A 137 3.57 -3.67 0.63
C TYR A 137 4.28 -4.45 1.73
N THR A 138 3.56 -4.75 2.81
CA THR A 138 4.03 -5.66 3.86
C THR A 138 2.99 -6.74 4.12
N ILE A 139 3.47 -7.95 4.38
CA ILE A 139 2.66 -9.10 4.81
C ILE A 139 3.37 -9.81 5.94
N LYS A 140 2.59 -10.27 6.92
CA LYS A 140 3.02 -10.98 8.12
C LYS A 140 2.20 -12.24 8.29
N PHE A 141 2.86 -13.35 8.61
CA PHE A 141 2.22 -14.57 9.10
C PHE A 141 2.49 -14.73 10.58
N LYS A 142 1.41 -14.89 11.35
CA LYS A 142 1.41 -14.96 12.81
C LYS A 142 0.89 -16.29 13.27
N ARG A 143 1.49 -16.86 14.32
CA ARG A 143 0.98 -18.05 14.98
C ARG A 143 1.10 -17.91 16.49
N THR A 144 0.08 -18.36 17.20
CA THR A 144 0.00 -18.32 18.67
C THR A 144 0.23 -19.69 19.32
N ASP A 145 0.13 -20.76 18.53
CA ASP A 145 0.49 -22.13 18.90
C ASP A 145 1.87 -22.49 18.34
N TRP A 146 2.69 -23.18 19.12
CA TRP A 146 3.97 -23.73 18.73
C TRP A 146 4.14 -25.14 19.26
N HIS A 147 3.90 -26.12 18.38
CA HIS A 147 3.98 -27.56 18.68
C HIS A 147 3.23 -27.96 19.96
N GLY A 148 2.03 -27.41 20.17
CA GLY A 148 1.18 -27.70 21.33
C GLY A 148 1.41 -26.80 22.55
N ARG A 149 2.27 -25.78 22.43
CA ARG A 149 2.52 -24.77 23.48
C ARG A 149 2.13 -23.39 22.99
N THR A 150 1.72 -22.50 23.89
CA THR A 150 1.44 -21.13 23.46
C THR A 150 2.74 -20.36 23.23
N THR A 151 2.82 -19.58 22.14
CA THR A 151 4.01 -18.75 21.86
C THR A 151 4.21 -17.66 22.91
N MET A 152 3.13 -17.27 23.60
CA MET A 152 3.17 -16.35 24.74
C MET A 152 3.96 -16.94 25.91
N GLU A 153 3.78 -18.22 26.23
CA GLU A 153 4.61 -18.91 27.24
C GLU A 153 6.09 -19.00 26.84
N LEU A 154 6.35 -19.21 25.54
CA LEU A 154 7.71 -19.43 25.04
C LEU A 154 8.51 -18.14 24.89
N THR A 155 7.85 -17.09 24.39
CA THR A 155 8.53 -15.89 23.88
C THR A 155 7.91 -14.58 24.33
N GLY A 156 6.77 -14.63 25.03
CA GLY A 156 5.98 -13.45 25.40
C GLY A 156 5.26 -12.76 24.24
N ILE A 157 5.35 -13.28 23.01
CA ILE A 157 4.72 -12.71 21.81
C ILE A 157 4.22 -13.80 20.85
N ALA A 158 3.42 -13.43 19.85
CA ALA A 158 3.09 -14.30 18.74
C ALA A 158 4.31 -14.54 17.83
N ALA A 159 4.53 -15.77 17.39
CA ALA A 159 5.54 -16.08 16.37
C ALA A 159 5.14 -15.37 15.08
N THR A 160 5.96 -14.41 14.63
CA THR A 160 5.62 -13.52 13.52
C THR A 160 6.77 -13.49 12.53
N TYR A 161 6.47 -13.82 11.28
CA TYR A 161 7.42 -13.73 10.16
C TYR A 161 6.82 -12.85 9.08
N HIS A 162 7.61 -11.99 8.47
CA HIS A 162 7.10 -10.97 7.55
C HIS A 162 8.04 -10.71 6.38
N ALA A 163 7.50 -10.05 5.37
CA ALA A 163 8.27 -9.52 4.26
C ALA A 163 7.76 -8.12 3.89
N TYR A 164 8.61 -7.41 3.15
CA TYR A 164 8.34 -6.09 2.62
C TYR A 164 8.80 -6.02 1.16
N THR A 165 8.04 -5.29 0.33
CA THR A 165 8.47 -4.90 -1.01
C THR A 165 8.04 -3.44 -1.28
N PRO A 166 8.94 -2.59 -1.78
CA PRO A 166 8.57 -1.26 -2.28
C PRO A 166 7.89 -1.32 -3.66
N ASP A 167 7.90 -2.49 -4.30
CA ASP A 167 7.28 -2.74 -5.60
C ASP A 167 5.97 -3.50 -5.43
N LEU A 168 4.85 -2.81 -5.72
CA LEU A 168 3.49 -3.37 -5.59
C LEU A 168 3.18 -4.47 -6.61
N THR A 169 3.98 -4.64 -7.66
CA THR A 169 3.83 -5.78 -8.57
C THR A 169 4.37 -7.09 -7.98
N LYS A 170 5.15 -7.00 -6.89
CA LYS A 170 5.84 -8.13 -6.23
C LYS A 170 5.20 -8.55 -4.91
N GLN A 171 3.90 -8.25 -4.72
CA GLN A 171 3.17 -8.61 -3.50
C GLN A 171 3.18 -10.11 -3.25
N TYR A 172 2.91 -10.91 -4.30
CA TYR A 172 2.92 -12.37 -4.21
C TYR A 172 4.30 -12.92 -3.85
N GLU A 173 5.37 -12.40 -4.47
CA GLU A 173 6.75 -12.79 -4.11
C GLU A 173 7.09 -12.47 -2.65
N ALA A 174 6.65 -11.32 -2.13
CA ALA A 174 6.82 -10.97 -0.74
C ALA A 174 6.05 -11.94 0.18
N ALA A 175 4.81 -12.30 -0.18
CA ALA A 175 4.01 -13.26 0.55
C ALA A 175 4.65 -14.66 0.57
N LEU A 176 5.17 -15.13 -0.57
CA LEU A 176 5.89 -16.40 -0.65
C LEU A 176 7.11 -16.41 0.28
N LYS A 177 7.93 -15.36 0.26
CA LYS A 177 9.10 -15.24 1.15
C LYS A 177 8.71 -15.31 2.63
N ALA A 178 7.67 -14.58 3.03
CA ALA A 178 7.19 -14.60 4.41
C ALA A 178 6.64 -15.99 4.79
N ALA A 179 5.93 -16.67 3.88
CA ALA A 179 5.40 -18.01 4.10
C ALA A 179 6.51 -19.06 4.22
N GLU A 180 7.53 -19.01 3.36
CA GLU A 180 8.70 -19.87 3.41
C GLU A 180 9.45 -19.71 4.73
N LEU A 181 9.65 -18.47 5.20
CA LEU A 181 10.26 -18.20 6.50
C LEU A 181 9.45 -18.82 7.64
N ALA A 182 8.13 -18.63 7.64
CA ALA A 182 7.25 -19.19 8.66
C ALA A 182 7.29 -20.72 8.69
N ARG A 183 7.19 -21.37 7.53
CA ARG A 183 7.27 -22.83 7.40
C ARG A 183 8.65 -23.39 7.78
N ARG A 184 9.72 -22.67 7.43
CA ARG A 184 11.09 -23.05 7.81
C ARG A 184 11.27 -22.94 9.32
N ALA A 185 10.85 -21.84 9.92
CA ALA A 185 10.87 -21.64 11.36
C ALA A 185 10.13 -22.75 12.11
N TRP A 186 8.93 -23.09 11.66
CA TRP A 186 8.12 -24.18 12.25
C TRP A 186 8.85 -25.53 12.26
N ARG A 187 9.53 -25.85 11.15
CA ARG A 187 10.18 -27.15 10.93
C ARG A 187 11.51 -27.28 11.66
N GLU A 188 12.33 -26.23 11.59
CA GLU A 188 13.71 -26.26 12.07
C GLU A 188 13.82 -26.00 13.59
N TYR A 189 12.80 -25.38 14.19
CA TYR A 189 12.82 -24.98 15.59
C TYR A 189 11.62 -25.55 16.35
N PRO A 190 11.59 -26.88 16.60
CA PRO A 190 10.44 -27.53 17.24
C PRO A 190 10.19 -27.06 18.68
N ASP A 191 11.25 -26.65 19.38
CA ASP A 191 11.17 -26.32 20.81
C ASP A 191 10.68 -24.89 21.06
N CYS A 192 10.99 -23.96 20.14
CA CYS A 192 10.71 -22.54 20.33
C CYS A 192 10.77 -21.73 19.04
N PRO A 193 9.87 -20.74 18.82
CA PRO A 193 9.93 -19.90 17.64
C PRO A 193 11.23 -19.09 17.55
N PRO A 194 11.96 -19.13 16.41
CA PRO A 194 13.11 -18.27 16.17
C PRO A 194 12.65 -16.83 15.93
N MET A 195 13.59 -15.90 16.10
CA MET A 195 13.44 -14.51 15.71
C MET A 195 13.83 -14.33 14.24
N GLN A 196 13.11 -13.47 13.53
CA GLN A 196 13.51 -13.01 12.21
C GLN A 196 14.44 -11.80 12.34
N THR A 197 15.62 -11.84 11.70
CA THR A 197 16.55 -10.70 11.65
C THR A 197 16.16 -9.69 10.58
N ALA A 198 16.80 -8.52 10.56
CA ALA A 198 16.59 -7.51 9.51
C ALA A 198 16.97 -8.03 8.12
N GLU A 199 17.92 -8.97 8.04
CA GLU A 199 18.39 -9.64 6.83
C GLU A 199 17.49 -10.82 6.42
N ASN A 200 16.33 -10.99 7.06
CA ASN A 200 15.40 -12.10 6.85
C ASN A 200 16.01 -13.49 7.18
N GLN A 201 16.96 -13.54 8.11
CA GLN A 201 17.48 -14.80 8.63
C GLN A 201 16.69 -15.23 9.86
N LEU A 202 16.77 -16.53 10.19
CA LEU A 202 16.15 -17.09 11.39
C LEU A 202 17.23 -17.35 12.44
N GLU A 203 17.05 -16.78 13.62
CA GLU A 203 17.97 -16.95 14.73
C GLU A 203 17.25 -17.52 15.95
N ALA A 204 17.88 -18.47 16.62
CA ALA A 204 17.33 -19.03 17.84
C ALA A 204 17.30 -17.97 18.95
N ARG A 205 16.24 -17.95 19.75
CA ARG A 205 16.14 -17.06 20.91
C ARG A 205 17.01 -17.56 22.06
N VAL A 206 17.93 -16.70 22.52
CA VAL A 206 18.71 -16.93 23.74
C VAL A 206 17.74 -17.00 24.92
N GLY A 207 17.74 -18.12 25.65
CA GLY A 207 16.86 -18.38 26.80
C GLY A 207 15.77 -19.44 26.58
N CYS A 208 15.43 -19.76 25.33
CA CYS A 208 14.41 -20.78 25.05
C CYS A 208 14.93 -22.23 25.15
N PHE A 209 16.26 -22.41 25.17
CA PHE A 209 16.93 -23.71 25.33
C PHE A 209 16.91 -24.27 26.77
N SER A 210 16.49 -23.48 27.77
CA SER A 210 16.67 -23.82 29.19
C SER A 210 15.82 -25.02 29.67
N LEU A 211 14.90 -25.55 28.84
CA LEU A 211 14.02 -26.66 29.23
C LEU A 211 14.56 -28.07 28.90
N ARG A 212 15.60 -28.21 28.06
CA ARG A 212 16.23 -29.53 27.83
C ARG A 212 17.06 -29.98 29.03
N VAL A 213 17.87 -29.07 29.59
CA VAL A 213 18.82 -29.41 30.66
C VAL A 213 18.09 -29.74 31.98
N GLY A 214 16.96 -29.09 32.27
CA GLY A 214 16.18 -29.36 33.49
C GLY A 214 15.46 -30.71 33.49
N ARG A 215 15.00 -31.22 32.33
CA ARG A 215 14.28 -32.50 32.24
C ARG A 215 15.21 -33.71 32.28
N GLU A 216 16.37 -33.64 31.64
CA GLU A 216 17.38 -34.71 31.70
C GLU A 216 18.02 -34.81 33.10
N GLN A 217 18.26 -33.69 33.79
CA GLN A 217 18.76 -33.70 35.16
C GLN A 217 17.73 -34.20 36.18
N SER A 218 16.44 -33.91 35.99
CA SER A 218 15.35 -34.41 36.83
C SER A 218 15.14 -35.93 36.68
N MET A 219 15.28 -36.48 35.48
CA MET A 219 15.11 -37.91 35.23
C MET A 219 16.34 -38.73 35.65
N GLY A 220 17.55 -38.15 35.54
CA GLY A 220 18.79 -38.76 36.06
C GLY A 220 18.86 -38.81 37.59
N GLN A 221 18.24 -37.86 38.30
CA GLN A 221 18.17 -37.88 39.78
C GLN A 221 17.10 -38.82 40.35
N LEU A 222 16.04 -39.11 39.59
CA LEU A 222 15.01 -40.08 40.00
C LEU A 222 15.47 -41.52 39.82
N LEU A 223 16.23 -41.83 38.77
CA LEU A 223 16.78 -43.19 38.55
C LEU A 223 18.02 -43.49 39.42
N GLY A 224 18.68 -42.48 39.99
CA GLY A 224 19.81 -42.64 40.89
C GLY A 224 19.44 -42.85 42.37
N ARG A 225 18.15 -42.82 42.74
CA ARG A 225 17.68 -42.98 44.13
C ARG A 225 17.00 -44.32 44.42
N GLU A 226 16.89 -45.22 43.44
CA GLU A 226 16.33 -46.57 43.64
C GLU A 226 17.41 -47.69 43.69
N LEU A 227 18.70 -47.36 43.78
CA LEU A 227 19.80 -48.34 43.83
C LEU A 227 20.85 -48.10 44.94
N THR A 228 20.45 -47.53 46.08
CA THR A 228 21.28 -47.55 47.31
C THR A 228 20.46 -47.93 48.52
#